data_AF-A0A5Y4FES8-F1
#
_entry.id   AF-A0A5Y4FES8-F1
#
_cell.length_a   1.000
_cell.length_b   1.000
_cell.length_c   1.000
_cell.angle_alpha   90.00
_cell.angle_beta   90.00
_cell.angle_gamma   90.00
#
_symmetry.space_group_name_H-M   'P 1'
#
loop_
_entity.id
_entity.type
_entity.pdbx_description
1 polymer ?
#
loop_
_entity_poly.entity_id
_entity_poly.type
_entity_poly.pdbx_seq_one_letter_code
_entity_poly.pdbx_strand_id
1 'polypeptide(L)'
;MFIGLLLVSLIVFGRLANHYRNNAITYKYQRNTATHNLKLANETITDMTQRQRDVAALDEKYTKELADAKAENDALRDDVAAGRRRLFVNATCPAMPTGKSTSAARVDNAASPRLADSAQRDYFTLKERVTTMQKQLEGAQDYIRTQCLK
;
A
#
# COMPACT_ATOMS: atom_id res chain seq x y z
N MET A 1 46.40 68.85 -24.42
CA MET A 1 46.85 67.43 -24.35
C MET A 1 46.47 66.75 -23.04
N PHE A 2 46.74 67.33 -21.87
CA PHE A 2 46.42 66.75 -20.54
C PHE A 2 44.93 66.45 -20.28
N ILE A 3 44.03 67.38 -20.65
CA ILE A 3 42.58 67.19 -20.45
C ILE A 3 42.07 65.96 -21.23
N GLY A 4 42.56 65.74 -22.45
CA GLY A 4 42.21 64.57 -23.25
C GLY A 4 42.67 63.25 -22.62
N LEU A 5 43.89 63.21 -22.07
CA LEU A 5 44.42 62.01 -21.40
C LEU A 5 43.64 61.65 -20.12
N LEU A 6 43.23 62.66 -19.34
CA LEU A 6 42.39 62.45 -18.16
C LEU A 6 41.02 61.89 -18.51
N LEU A 7 40.38 62.42 -19.56
CA LEU A 7 39.09 61.90 -20.04
C LEU A 7 39.20 60.45 -20.52
N VAL A 8 40.26 60.11 -21.27
CA VAL A 8 40.50 58.72 -21.72
C VAL A 8 40.71 57.79 -20.52
N SER A 9 41.52 58.20 -19.53
CA SER A 9 41.75 57.43 -18.31
C SER A 9 40.44 57.12 -17.57
N LEU A 10 39.58 58.13 -17.36
CA LEU A 10 38.28 57.95 -16.70
C LEU A 10 37.36 56.99 -17.45
N ILE A 11 37.35 57.04 -18.79
CA ILE A 11 36.56 56.11 -19.60
C ILE A 11 37.06 54.68 -19.44
N VAL A 12 38.38 54.46 -19.45
CA VAL A 12 38.99 53.13 -19.24
C VAL A 12 38.66 52.59 -17.85
N PHE A 13 38.81 53.41 -16.80
CA PHE A 13 38.45 53.02 -15.43
C PHE A 13 36.94 52.71 -15.30
N GLY A 14 36.08 53.52 -15.91
CA GLY A 14 34.63 53.28 -15.92
C GLY A 14 34.26 51.97 -16.62
N ARG A 15 34.88 51.68 -17.77
CA ARG A 15 34.71 50.41 -18.49
C ARG A 15 35.16 49.21 -17.64
N LEU A 16 36.32 49.32 -16.99
CA LEU A 16 36.88 48.26 -16.16
C LEU A 16 36.00 48.00 -14.92
N ALA A 17 35.60 49.06 -14.21
CA ALA A 17 34.71 48.95 -13.05
C ALA A 17 33.35 48.34 -13.44
N ASN A 18 32.78 48.74 -14.58
CA ASN A 18 31.53 48.16 -15.07
C ASN A 18 31.70 46.68 -15.46
N HIS A 19 32.82 46.30 -16.06
CA HIS A 19 33.12 44.91 -16.39
C HIS A 19 33.19 44.03 -15.14
N TYR A 20 33.93 44.44 -14.11
CA TYR A 20 33.99 43.70 -12.84
C TYR A 20 32.66 43.66 -12.11
N ARG A 21 31.89 44.76 -12.10
CA ARG A 21 30.55 44.79 -11.51
C ARG A 21 29.61 43.81 -12.20
N ASN A 22 29.59 43.80 -13.54
CA ASN A 22 28.76 42.90 -14.32
C ASN A 22 29.17 41.44 -14.07
N ASN A 23 30.47 41.12 -14.09
CA ASN A 23 30.95 39.77 -13.77
C ASN A 23 30.52 39.35 -12.36
N ALA A 24 30.67 40.22 -11.35
CA ALA A 24 30.26 39.92 -9.98
C ALA A 24 28.74 39.66 -9.86
N ILE A 25 27.92 40.44 -10.58
CA ILE A 25 26.46 40.22 -10.64
C ILE A 25 26.16 38.88 -11.31
N THR A 26 26.81 38.56 -12.43
CA THR A 26 26.63 37.29 -13.16
C THR A 26 27.03 36.09 -12.30
N TYR A 27 28.17 36.13 -11.60
CA TYR A 27 28.59 35.06 -10.70
C TYR A 27 27.64 34.89 -9.52
N LYS A 28 27.18 35.99 -8.91
CA LYS A 28 26.18 35.93 -7.82
C LYS A 28 24.88 35.31 -8.31
N TYR A 29 24.42 35.67 -9.51
CA TYR A 29 23.25 35.09 -10.14
C TYR A 29 23.43 33.58 -10.37
N GLN A 30 24.50 33.16 -11.05
CA GLN A 30 24.80 31.74 -11.31
C GLN A 30 24.86 30.92 -10.01
N ARG A 31 25.56 31.44 -8.99
CA ARG A 31 25.65 30.77 -7.69
C ARG A 31 24.27 30.64 -7.03
N ASN A 32 23.50 31.72 -6.98
CA ASN A 32 22.17 31.69 -6.37
C ASN A 32 21.24 30.72 -7.11
N THR A 33 21.30 30.69 -8.44
CA THR A 33 20.56 29.72 -9.27
C THR A 33 21.00 28.29 -8.96
N ALA A 34 22.30 28.02 -8.89
CA ALA A 34 22.82 26.70 -8.55
C ALA A 34 22.41 26.27 -7.13
N THR A 35 22.51 27.16 -6.15
CA THR A 35 22.07 26.88 -4.76
C THR A 35 20.57 26.62 -4.70
N HIS A 36 19.76 27.39 -5.44
CA HIS A 36 18.31 27.18 -5.50
C HIS A 36 17.96 25.83 -6.12
N ASN A 37 18.56 25.48 -7.26
CA ASN A 37 18.34 24.21 -7.93
C ASN A 37 18.79 23.02 -7.07
N LEU A 38 19.93 23.15 -6.39
CA LEU A 38 20.42 22.12 -5.46
C LEU A 38 19.44 21.94 -4.30
N LYS A 39 18.94 23.03 -3.74
CA LYS A 39 17.94 22.97 -2.67
C LYS A 39 16.67 22.27 -3.14
N LEU A 40 16.14 22.63 -4.31
CA LEU A 40 14.94 22.01 -4.88
C LEU A 40 15.14 20.50 -5.15
N ALA A 41 16.30 20.12 -5.69
CA ALA A 41 16.66 18.73 -5.89
C ALA A 41 16.72 17.96 -4.57
N ASN A 42 17.29 18.55 -3.51
CA ASN A 42 17.39 17.93 -2.20
C ASN A 42 16.02 17.76 -1.53
N GLU A 43 15.14 18.78 -1.65
CA GLU A 43 13.75 18.70 -1.19
C GLU A 43 13.00 17.58 -1.92
N THR A 44 13.16 17.49 -3.25
CA THR A 44 12.53 16.44 -4.07
C THR A 44 13.04 15.04 -3.68
N ILE A 45 14.35 14.87 -3.48
CA ILE A 45 14.93 13.58 -3.04
C ILE A 45 14.41 13.19 -1.66
N THR A 46 14.30 14.16 -0.74
CA THR A 46 13.80 13.91 0.61
C THR A 46 12.34 13.44 0.58
N ASP A 47 11.50 14.13 -0.20
CA ASP A 47 10.09 13.74 -0.40
C ASP A 47 9.96 12.35 -1.02
N MET A 48 10.70 12.07 -2.11
CA MET A 48 10.70 10.74 -2.74
C MET A 48 11.14 9.63 -1.77
N THR A 49 12.17 9.89 -0.96
CA THR A 49 12.69 8.92 0.03
C THR A 49 11.68 8.68 1.15
N GLN A 50 10.92 9.69 1.54
CA GLN A 50 9.86 9.55 2.53
C GLN A 50 8.70 8.73 1.96
N ARG A 51 8.19 9.06 0.77
CA ARG A 51 7.12 8.30 0.11
C ARG A 51 7.50 6.83 -0.10
N GLN A 52 8.75 6.54 -0.47
CA GLN A 52 9.22 5.15 -0.59
C GLN A 52 9.14 4.39 0.73
N ARG A 53 9.52 5.02 1.85
CA ARG A 53 9.42 4.42 3.18
C ARG A 53 7.96 4.20 3.59
N ASP A 54 7.10 5.18 3.34
CA ASP A 54 5.68 5.09 3.69
C ASP A 54 4.97 3.98 2.87
N VAL A 55 5.31 3.85 1.57
CA VAL A 55 4.80 2.77 0.72
C VAL A 55 5.30 1.40 1.17
N ALA A 56 6.59 1.29 1.53
CA ALA A 56 7.14 0.04 2.06
C ALA A 56 6.46 -0.38 3.38
N ALA A 57 6.15 0.58 4.26
CA ALA A 57 5.43 0.31 5.50
C ALA A 57 3.98 -0.16 5.25
N LEU A 58 3.30 0.42 4.25
CA LEU A 58 1.98 -0.05 3.83
C LEU A 58 2.03 -1.48 3.27
N ASP A 59 3.02 -1.77 2.43
CA ASP A 59 3.21 -3.10 1.85
C ASP A 59 3.49 -4.15 2.93
N GLU A 60 4.39 -3.85 3.88
CA GLU A 60 4.69 -4.73 5.02
C GLU A 60 3.43 -5.00 5.86
N LYS A 61 2.67 -3.96 6.19
CA LYS A 61 1.43 -4.08 6.98
C LYS A 61 0.44 -5.02 6.30
N TYR A 62 0.09 -4.78 5.04
CA TYR A 62 -0.94 -5.55 4.36
C TYR A 62 -0.48 -6.96 3.96
N THR A 63 0.82 -7.14 3.67
CA THR A 63 1.40 -8.47 3.48
C THR A 63 1.30 -9.30 4.75
N LYS A 64 1.63 -8.72 5.90
CA LYS A 64 1.53 -9.41 7.19
C LYS A 64 0.08 -9.76 7.53
N GLU A 65 -0.84 -8.81 7.42
CA GLU A 65 -2.26 -9.06 7.70
C GLU A 65 -2.84 -10.15 6.77
N LEU A 66 -2.42 -10.20 5.51
CA LEU A 66 -2.81 -11.25 4.59
C LEU A 66 -2.24 -12.62 4.99
N ALA A 67 -0.96 -12.67 5.37
CA ALA A 67 -0.30 -13.89 5.82
C ALA A 67 -0.95 -14.45 7.10
N ASP A 68 -1.20 -13.58 8.08
CA ASP A 68 -1.86 -13.93 9.34
C ASP A 68 -3.27 -14.50 9.09
N ALA A 69 -4.05 -13.84 8.22
CA ALA A 69 -5.39 -14.32 7.89
C ALA A 69 -5.40 -15.63 7.08
N LYS A 70 -4.39 -15.84 6.23
CA LYS A 70 -4.19 -17.11 5.53
C LYS A 70 -3.85 -18.23 6.53
N ALA A 71 -2.94 -17.97 7.47
CA ALA A 71 -2.57 -18.92 8.52
C ALA A 71 -3.77 -19.30 9.40
N GLU A 72 -4.62 -18.33 9.76
CA GLU A 72 -5.86 -18.61 10.50
C GLU A 72 -6.82 -19.49 9.69
N ASN A 73 -6.99 -19.21 8.39
CA ASN A 73 -7.85 -20.01 7.51
C ASN A 73 -7.33 -21.45 7.38
N ASP A 74 -6.02 -21.62 7.17
CA ASP A 74 -5.37 -22.93 7.08
C ASP A 74 -5.52 -23.71 8.40
N ALA A 75 -5.30 -23.08 9.55
CA ALA A 75 -5.51 -23.70 10.86
C ALA A 75 -6.96 -24.16 11.07
N LEU A 76 -7.94 -23.33 10.68
CA LEU A 76 -9.36 -23.71 10.73
C LEU A 76 -9.70 -24.87 9.79
N ARG A 77 -9.11 -24.88 8.58
CA ARG A 77 -9.27 -25.96 7.62
C ARG A 77 -8.73 -27.28 8.18
N ASP A 78 -7.57 -27.25 8.80
CA ASP A 78 -6.94 -28.42 9.41
C ASP A 78 -7.71 -28.92 10.64
N ASP A 79 -8.24 -28.01 11.46
CA ASP A 79 -9.11 -28.35 12.58
C ASP A 79 -10.41 -29.04 12.13
N VAL A 80 -11.01 -28.59 11.02
CA VAL A 80 -12.20 -29.22 10.45
C VAL A 80 -11.86 -30.56 9.82
N ALA A 81 -10.76 -30.66 9.07
CA ALA A 81 -10.30 -31.91 8.48
C ALA A 81 -9.97 -32.99 9.53
N ALA A 82 -9.39 -32.58 10.66
CA ALA A 82 -9.10 -33.46 11.79
C ALA A 82 -10.32 -33.76 12.69
N GLY A 83 -11.49 -33.17 12.39
CA GLY A 83 -12.70 -33.34 13.19
C GLY A 83 -12.68 -32.64 14.57
N ARG A 84 -11.66 -31.81 14.85
CA ARG A 84 -11.57 -30.99 16.07
C ARG A 84 -12.61 -29.86 16.07
N ARG A 85 -12.97 -29.37 14.88
CA ARG A 85 -14.04 -28.40 14.65
C ARG A 85 -15.02 -28.90 13.60
N ARG A 86 -16.20 -28.27 13.54
CA ARG A 86 -17.23 -28.55 12.53
C ARG A 86 -17.69 -27.23 11.90
N LEU A 87 -17.96 -27.29 10.60
CA LEU A 87 -18.66 -26.23 9.89
C LEU A 87 -20.17 -26.40 10.09
N PHE A 88 -20.83 -25.30 10.44
CA PHE A 88 -22.27 -25.27 10.65
C PHE A 88 -22.93 -24.44 9.56
N VAL A 89 -24.07 -24.90 9.08
CA VAL A 89 -24.94 -24.13 8.20
C VAL A 89 -26.09 -23.61 9.04
N ASN A 90 -26.33 -22.30 8.96
CA ASN A 90 -27.55 -21.75 9.53
C ASN A 90 -28.72 -22.15 8.62
N ALA A 91 -29.51 -23.12 9.05
CA ALA A 91 -30.61 -23.70 8.26
C ALA A 91 -31.89 -23.76 9.09
N THR A 92 -33.03 -23.52 8.43
CA THR A 92 -34.36 -23.76 8.99
C THR A 92 -34.91 -25.06 8.41
N CYS A 93 -35.05 -26.08 9.24
CA CYS A 93 -35.64 -27.36 8.84
C CYS A 93 -37.16 -27.31 9.08
N PRO A 94 -38.01 -27.63 8.07
CA PRO A 94 -39.43 -27.77 8.31
C PRO A 94 -39.70 -28.89 9.30
N ALA A 95 -40.71 -28.72 10.17
CA ALA A 95 -41.12 -29.76 11.09
C ALA A 95 -41.57 -30.99 10.31
N MET A 96 -41.13 -32.18 10.73
CA MET A 96 -41.60 -33.43 10.16
C MET A 96 -43.12 -33.54 10.36
N PRO A 97 -43.91 -33.92 9.33
CA PRO A 97 -45.36 -34.06 9.48
C PRO A 97 -45.70 -35.08 10.56
N THR A 98 -46.47 -34.66 11.56
CA THR A 98 -47.04 -35.54 12.57
C THR A 98 -48.00 -36.53 11.90
N GLY A 99 -47.63 -37.82 11.86
CA GLY A 99 -48.47 -38.89 11.30
C GLY A 99 -47.84 -39.73 10.18
N LYS A 100 -46.64 -39.39 9.69
CA LYS A 100 -45.94 -40.16 8.63
C LYS A 100 -44.69 -40.90 9.12
N SER A 101 -44.79 -41.59 10.26
CA SER A 101 -43.74 -42.49 10.74
C SER A 101 -44.33 -43.86 11.08
N THR A 102 -44.21 -44.81 10.15
CA THR A 102 -44.45 -46.25 10.36
C THR A 102 -43.32 -47.09 9.77
N SER A 103 -42.07 -46.67 9.96
CA SER A 103 -40.94 -47.58 9.82
C SER A 103 -40.23 -47.69 11.15
N ALA A 104 -40.13 -48.92 11.68
CA ALA A 104 -39.33 -49.22 12.86
C ALA A 104 -37.95 -48.56 12.73
N ALA A 105 -37.50 -47.87 13.79
CA ALA A 105 -36.17 -47.28 13.83
C ALA A 105 -35.13 -48.37 13.58
N ARG A 106 -34.67 -48.49 12.34
CA ARG A 106 -33.55 -49.36 12.00
C ARG A 106 -32.31 -48.61 12.47
N VAL A 107 -31.60 -49.22 13.40
CA VAL A 107 -30.34 -48.70 13.94
C VAL A 107 -29.26 -49.00 12.92
N ASP A 108 -29.24 -48.26 11.81
CA ASP A 108 -28.12 -48.29 10.87
C ASP A 108 -26.93 -47.55 11.49
N ASN A 109 -25.74 -48.14 11.42
CA ASN A 109 -24.51 -47.50 11.87
C ASN A 109 -24.03 -46.50 10.80
N ALA A 110 -24.88 -45.56 10.42
CA ALA A 110 -24.55 -44.51 9.49
C ALA A 110 -23.64 -43.47 10.17
N ALA A 111 -22.68 -42.94 9.42
CA ALA A 111 -21.86 -41.82 9.88
C ALA A 111 -22.77 -40.65 10.27
N SER A 112 -22.42 -39.91 11.33
CA SER A 112 -23.19 -38.73 11.74
C SER A 112 -23.33 -37.75 10.57
N PRO A 113 -24.49 -37.07 10.43
CA PRO A 113 -24.69 -36.08 9.38
C PRO A 113 -23.54 -35.06 9.35
N ARG A 114 -22.90 -34.91 8.18
CA ARG A 114 -21.78 -33.97 7.95
C ARG A 114 -21.91 -33.32 6.57
N LEU A 115 -21.36 -32.13 6.43
CA LEU A 115 -21.22 -31.48 5.13
C LEU A 115 -20.37 -32.35 4.19
N ALA A 116 -20.73 -32.36 2.91
CA ALA A 116 -19.93 -32.98 1.87
C ALA A 116 -18.50 -32.39 1.87
N ASP A 117 -17.50 -33.23 1.62
CA ASP A 117 -16.10 -32.81 1.64
C ASP A 117 -15.84 -31.68 0.61
N SER A 118 -16.55 -31.68 -0.52
CA SER A 118 -16.54 -30.56 -1.49
C SER A 118 -16.99 -29.25 -0.86
N ALA A 119 -18.14 -29.23 -0.17
CA ALA A 119 -18.68 -28.04 0.46
C ALA A 119 -17.74 -27.45 1.53
N GLN A 120 -17.04 -28.30 2.27
CA GLN A 120 -16.05 -27.85 3.25
C GLN A 120 -14.85 -27.18 2.56
N ARG A 121 -14.30 -27.80 1.49
CA ARG A 121 -13.19 -27.22 0.71
C ARG A 121 -13.57 -25.91 0.04
N ASP A 122 -14.75 -25.86 -0.56
CA ASP A 122 -15.25 -24.68 -1.29
C ASP A 122 -15.44 -23.51 -0.33
N TYR A 123 -15.93 -23.76 0.89
CA TYR A 123 -16.05 -22.76 1.94
C TYR A 123 -14.69 -22.12 2.29
N PHE A 124 -13.66 -22.92 2.57
CA PHE A 124 -12.35 -22.38 2.92
C PHE A 124 -11.68 -21.64 1.76
N THR A 125 -11.83 -22.17 0.54
CA THR A 125 -11.37 -21.50 -0.69
C THR A 125 -12.05 -20.15 -0.88
N LEU A 126 -13.37 -20.08 -0.67
CA LEU A 126 -14.12 -18.84 -0.75
C LEU A 126 -13.65 -17.84 0.31
N LYS A 127 -13.52 -18.28 1.57
CA LYS A 127 -13.04 -17.44 2.67
C LYS A 127 -11.65 -16.88 2.38
N GLU A 128 -10.73 -17.70 1.86
CA GLU A 128 -9.39 -17.26 1.48
C GLU A 128 -9.42 -16.16 0.40
N ARG A 129 -10.19 -16.39 -0.68
CA ARG A 129 -10.29 -15.43 -1.78
C ARG A 129 -10.93 -14.11 -1.36
N VAL A 130 -12.00 -14.17 -0.57
CA VAL A 130 -12.68 -12.97 -0.05
C VAL A 130 -11.75 -12.16 0.84
N THR A 131 -11.05 -12.81 1.78
CA THR A 131 -10.09 -12.13 2.65
C THR A 131 -8.94 -11.52 1.87
N THR A 132 -8.41 -12.24 0.88
CA THR A 132 -7.32 -11.73 0.01
C THR A 132 -7.76 -10.48 -0.74
N MET A 133 -8.91 -10.53 -1.40
CA MET A 133 -9.47 -9.40 -2.14
C MET A 133 -9.75 -8.21 -1.20
N GLN A 134 -10.27 -8.46 0.00
CA GLN A 134 -10.53 -7.43 1.00
C GLN A 134 -9.24 -6.72 1.42
N LYS A 135 -8.17 -7.48 1.72
CA LYS A 135 -6.87 -6.90 2.11
C LYS A 135 -6.22 -6.11 0.99
N GLN A 136 -6.31 -6.61 -0.25
CA GLN A 136 -5.84 -5.88 -1.43
C GLN A 136 -6.61 -4.56 -1.62
N LEU A 137 -7.93 -4.58 -1.43
CA LEU A 137 -8.77 -3.38 -1.54
C LEU A 137 -8.42 -2.37 -0.44
N GLU A 138 -8.32 -2.80 0.81
CA GLU A 138 -7.94 -1.96 1.93
C GLU A 138 -6.55 -1.33 1.70
N GLY A 139 -5.57 -2.12 1.28
CA GLY A 139 -4.23 -1.63 0.97
C GLY A 139 -4.20 -0.62 -0.18
N ALA A 140 -4.93 -0.89 -1.27
CA ALA A 140 -5.04 0.03 -2.40
C ALA A 140 -5.72 1.35 -1.99
N GLN A 141 -6.78 1.29 -1.19
CA GLN A 141 -7.44 2.49 -0.70
C GLN A 141 -6.54 3.33 0.20
N ASP A 142 -5.81 2.70 1.13
CA ASP A 142 -4.89 3.40 2.02
C ASP A 142 -3.70 3.99 1.26
N TYR A 143 -3.17 3.28 0.27
CA TYR A 143 -2.18 3.84 -0.66
C TYR A 143 -2.69 5.11 -1.35
N ILE A 144 -3.88 5.06 -1.96
CA ILE A 144 -4.45 6.22 -2.67
C ILE A 144 -4.61 7.41 -1.71
N ARG A 145 -5.20 7.18 -0.53
CA ARG A 145 -5.44 8.22 0.47
C ARG A 145 -4.16 8.86 0.99
N THR A 146 -3.09 8.08 1.14
CA THR A 146 -1.86 8.54 1.80
C THR A 146 -0.76 8.98 0.85
N GLN A 147 -0.74 8.49 -0.40
CA GLN A 147 0.34 8.72 -1.36
C GLN A 147 -0.09 9.49 -2.61
N CYS A 148 -1.38 9.42 -2.99
CA CYS A 148 -1.88 10.05 -4.21
C CYS A 148 -2.73 11.30 -3.95
N LEU A 149 -3.51 11.31 -2.86
CA LEU A 149 -4.40 12.42 -2.51
C LEU A 149 -3.77 13.41 -1.52
N LYS A 150 -2.54 13.15 -1.06
CA LYS A 150 -1.70 14.11 -0.32
C LYS A 150 -0.77 14.84 -1.28
#